data_AF-A0AAU5Z8K8-F1
#
_entry.id   AF-A0AAU5Z8K8-F1
#
_cell.length_a   1.000
_cell.length_b   1.000
_cell.length_c   1.000
_cell.angle_alpha   90.00
_cell.angle_beta   90.00
_cell.angle_gamma   90.00
#
_symmetry.space_group_name_H-M   'P 1'
#
loop_
_entity.id
_entity.type
_entity.pdbx_description
1 polymer ?
#
loop_
_entity_poly.entity_id
_entity_poly.type
_entity_poly.pdbx_seq_one_letter_code
_entity_poly.pdbx_strand_id
1 'polypeptide(L)' 'MDAAAELTADEVRPDADALVVALFRTEAARLVQLARWFVDDRTAAEDLVQEAFLRLARNHHRIHDQDRAGRTCARS' A
#
# COMPACT_ATOMS: atom_id res chain seq x y z
N MET A 1 -14.93 -31.57 21.11
CA MET A 1 -14.67 -30.18 21.50
C MET A 1 -13.65 -29.65 20.51
N ASP A 2 -14.14 -29.23 19.36
CA ASP A 2 -13.35 -28.73 18.24
C ASP A 2 -13.68 -27.25 18.14
N ALA A 3 -12.82 -26.42 18.72
CA ALA A 3 -13.03 -24.98 18.87
C ALA A 3 -11.72 -24.23 18.55
N ALA A 4 -11.11 -24.58 17.41
CA ALA A 4 -9.90 -23.93 16.91
C ALA A 4 -10.00 -23.53 15.42
N ALA A 5 -11.20 -23.53 14.83
CA ALA A 5 -11.38 -23.37 13.38
C ALA A 5 -12.13 -22.10 12.95
N GLU A 6 -12.28 -21.10 13.82
CA GLU A 6 -12.93 -19.85 13.43
C GLU A 6 -12.10 -18.65 13.87
N LEU A 7 -10.81 -18.66 13.48
CA LEU A 7 -10.03 -17.44 13.39
C LEU A 7 -10.63 -16.66 12.23
N THR A 8 -11.41 -15.64 12.58
CA THR A 8 -12.20 -14.83 11.67
C THR A 8 -11.32 -14.31 10.53
N ALA A 9 -11.78 -14.48 9.29
CA ALA A 9 -11.11 -13.97 8.10
C ALA A 9 -10.90 -12.43 8.09
N ASP A 10 -11.34 -11.73 9.13
CA ASP A 10 -11.15 -10.31 9.38
C ASP A 10 -9.80 -10.01 10.09
N GLU A 11 -9.22 -10.97 10.83
CA GLU A 11 -7.99 -10.77 11.62
C GLU A 11 -6.68 -10.86 10.83
N VAL A 12 -6.71 -11.27 9.56
CA VAL A 12 -5.53 -11.24 8.68
C VAL A 12 -5.70 -10.16 7.61
N ARG A 13 -6.23 -8.99 7.99
CA ARG A 13 -6.07 -7.79 7.15
C ARG A 13 -4.68 -7.24 7.41
N PRO A 14 -3.72 -7.36 6.47
CA PRO A 14 -2.40 -6.82 6.68
C PRO A 14 -2.54 -5.32 6.94
N ASP A 15 -1.88 -4.85 8.00
CA ASP A 15 -1.78 -3.43 8.27
C ASP A 15 -1.28 -2.74 7.00
N ALA A 16 -2.14 -1.86 6.52
CA ALA A 16 -1.97 -1.10 5.30
C ALA A 16 -0.60 -0.40 5.26
N ASP A 17 -0.22 0.16 6.39
CA ASP A 17 1.03 0.88 6.54
C ASP A 17 2.22 -0.10 6.61
N ALA A 18 2.06 -1.23 7.32
CA ALA A 18 3.06 -2.29 7.32
C ALA A 18 3.35 -2.86 5.92
N LEU A 19 2.32 -3.00 5.06
CA LEU A 19 2.49 -3.43 3.67
C LEU A 19 3.29 -2.40 2.85
N VAL A 20 2.95 -1.11 2.98
CA VAL A 20 3.69 -0.04 2.29
C VAL A 20 5.14 0.03 2.77
N VAL A 21 5.39 -0.15 4.06
CA VAL A 21 6.75 -0.22 4.64
C VAL A 21 7.53 -1.42 4.10
N ALA A 22 6.90 -2.59 4.01
CA ALA A 22 7.53 -3.79 3.46
C ALA A 22 7.88 -3.62 1.97
N LEU A 23 6.97 -3.02 1.20
CA LEU A 23 7.19 -2.70 -0.22
C LEU A 23 8.33 -1.69 -0.38
N PHE A 24 8.34 -0.62 0.41
CA PHE A 24 9.40 0.39 0.39
C PHE A 24 10.76 -0.24 0.65
N ARG A 25 10.90 -1.04 1.72
CA ARG A 25 12.15 -1.71 2.06
C ARG A 25 12.68 -2.62 0.96
N THR A 26 11.78 -3.25 0.21
CA THR A 26 12.15 -4.21 -0.83
C THR A 26 12.50 -3.54 -2.15
N GLU A 27 11.74 -2.50 -2.54
CA GLU A 27 11.76 -1.98 -3.92
C GLU A 27 12.25 -0.55 -4.06
N ALA A 28 12.37 0.25 -2.99
CA ALA A 28 12.72 1.67 -3.09
C ALA A 28 14.05 1.90 -3.85
N ALA A 29 15.08 1.10 -3.58
CA ALA A 29 16.36 1.23 -4.25
C ALA A 29 16.29 0.96 -5.76
N ARG A 30 15.48 -0.03 -6.18
CA ARG A 30 15.27 -0.35 -7.60
C ARG A 30 14.47 0.75 -8.29
N LEU A 31 13.46 1.29 -7.62
CA LEU A 31 12.65 2.38 -8.14
C LEU A 31 13.46 3.67 -8.28
N VAL A 32 14.33 4.00 -7.32
CA VAL A 32 15.25 5.15 -7.45
C VAL A 32 16.20 4.92 -8.62
N GLN A 33 16.77 3.72 -8.76
CA GLN A 33 17.65 3.39 -9.88
C GLN A 33 16.93 3.51 -11.23
N LEU A 34 15.65 3.15 -11.30
CA LEU A 34 14.82 3.32 -12.49
C LEU A 34 14.54 4.81 -12.76
N ALA A 35 14.12 5.55 -11.73
CA ALA A 35 13.79 6.98 -11.83
C ALA A 35 14.99 7.82 -12.31
N ARG A 36 16.21 7.44 -11.94
CA ARG A 36 17.46 8.07 -12.42
C ARG A 36 17.67 7.99 -13.93
N TRP A 37 17.00 7.09 -14.64
CA TRP A 37 17.03 7.08 -16.11
C TRP A 37 16.12 8.14 -16.72
N PHE A 38 15.10 8.57 -15.98
CA PHE A 38 14.14 9.59 -16.41
C PHE A 38 14.50 10.97 -15.87
N VAL A 39 15.30 11.03 -14.81
CA VAL A 39 15.70 12.24 -14.11
C VAL A 39 17.21 12.24 -13.97
N ASP A 40 17.84 13.25 -14.55
CA ASP A 40 19.31 13.39 -14.61
C ASP A 40 19.94 13.76 -13.25
N ASP A 41 19.11 13.88 -12.21
CA ASP A 41 19.52 14.20 -10.85
C ASP A 41 19.07 13.13 -9.85
N ARG A 42 19.99 12.73 -8.98
CA ARG A 42 19.76 11.69 -7.99
C ARG A 42 18.77 12.14 -6.90
N THR A 43 18.89 13.37 -6.43
CA THR A 43 18.03 13.92 -5.37
C THR A 43 16.59 13.97 -5.86
N ALA A 44 16.38 14.47 -7.08
CA ALA A 44 15.07 14.51 -7.70
C ALA A 44 14.48 13.11 -7.93
N ALA A 45 15.30 12.11 -8.28
CA ALA A 45 14.86 10.72 -8.37
C ALA A 45 14.43 10.16 -6.99
N GLU A 46 15.18 10.44 -5.93
CA GLU A 46 14.85 10.05 -4.55
C GLU A 46 13.56 10.74 -4.07
N ASP A 47 13.38 12.03 -4.37
CA ASP A 47 12.18 12.79 -4.00
C ASP A 47 10.92 12.28 -4.71
N LEU A 48 11.03 11.94 -6.00
CA LEU A 48 9.91 11.37 -6.76
C LEU A 48 9.46 10.01 -6.20
N VAL A 49 10.41 9.14 -5.86
CA VAL A 49 10.09 7.84 -5.27
C VAL A 49 9.49 8.02 -3.89
N GLN A 50 10.06 8.90 -3.06
CA GLN A 50 9.51 9.21 -1.74
C GLN A 50 8.08 9.75 -1.83
N GLU A 51 7.81 10.72 -2.71
CA GLU A 51 6.46 11.28 -2.88
C GLU A 51 5.47 10.23 -3.41
N ALA A 52 5.90 9.33 -4.29
CA ALA A 52 5.06 8.22 -4.76
C ALA A 52 4.63 7.29 -3.61
N PHE A 53 5.54 6.93 -2.72
CA PHE A 53 5.24 6.11 -1.54
C PHE A 53 4.40 6.85 -0.50
N LEU A 54 4.67 8.15 -0.26
CA LEU A 54 3.84 8.98 0.62
C LEU A 54 2.40 9.09 0.10
N ARG A 55 2.23 9.28 -1.20
CA ARG A 55 0.93 9.32 -1.84
C ARG A 55 0.22 7.97 -1.79
N LEU A 56 0.96 6.87 -1.93
CA LEU A 56 0.42 5.52 -1.77
C LEU A 56 -0.11 5.30 -0.34
N ALA A 57 0.69 5.59 0.69
CA ALA A 57 0.29 5.45 2.09
C ALA A 57 -0.97 6.31 2.41
N ARG A 58 -1.00 7.56 1.94
CA ARG A 58 -2.15 8.47 2.12
C ARG A 58 -3.41 7.96 1.43
N ASN A 59 -3.29 7.41 0.23
CA ASN A 59 -4.44 6.94 -0.55
C ASN A 59 -4.91 5.53 -0.16
N HIS A 60 -4.08 4.73 0.50
CA HIS A 60 -4.43 3.37 0.89
C HIS A 60 -5.66 3.37 1.82
N HIS A 61 -5.73 4.32 2.74
CA HIS A 61 -6.90 4.57 3.59
C HIS A 61 -8.21 4.72 2.80
N ARG A 62 -8.15 5.34 1.61
CA ARG A 62 -9.31 5.58 0.74
C ARG A 62 -9.61 4.40 -0.20
N ILE A 63 -8.58 3.68 -0.67
CA ILE A 63 -8.73 2.47 -1.49
C ILE A 63 -9.42 1.36 -0.66
N HIS A 64 -9.02 1.20 0.60
CA HIS A 64 -9.67 0.26 1.54
C HIS A 64 -11.12 0.63 1.86
N ASP A 65 -11.46 1.92 1.85
CA ASP A 65 -12.83 2.37 2.13
C ASP A 65 -13.78 2.17 0.92
N GLN A 66 -13.26 2.25 -0.30
CA GLN A 66 -14.03 1.90 -1.51
C GLN A 66 -14.30 0.39 -1.63
N ASP A 67 -13.34 -0.47 -1.28
CA ASP A 67 -13.56 -1.93 -1.20
C ASP A 67 -14.53 -2.29 -0.06
N ARG A 68 -14.55 -1.52 1.03
CA ARG A 68 -15.56 -1.64 2.09
C ARG A 68 -16.95 -1.18 1.64
N ALA A 69 -17.04 -0.14 0.81
CA ALA A 69 -18.30 0.37 0.24
C ALA A 69 -18.90 -0.55 -0.84
N GLY A 70 -18.17 -1.57 -1.30
CA GLY A 70 -18.60 -2.53 -2.33
C GLY A 70 -19.65 -3.57 -1.88
N ARG A 71 -20.15 -3.53 -0.65
CA ARG A 71 -21.19 -4.47 -0.16
C ARG A 71 -22.51 -3.83 0.30
N THR A 72 -22.69 -2.51 0.15
CA THR A 72 -23.92 -1.84 0.65
C THR A 72 -24.62 -0.90 -0.34
N CYS A 73 -24.25 -0.86 -1.62
CA CYS A 73 -25.13 -0.29 -2.65
C CYS A 73 -25.83 -1.39 -3.46
N ALA A 74 -26.59 -2.21 -2.76
CA ALA A 74 -27.79 -2.81 -3.33
C ALA A 74 -28.97 -2.00 -2.75
N ARG A 75 -29.72 -1.34 -3.64
CA ARG A 75 -31.03 -0.69 -3.40
C ARG A 75 -30.97 0.78 -2.97
N SER A 76 -31.06 1.69 -3.93
CA SER A 76 -32.30 2.42 -4.29
C SER A 76 -32.02 3.37 -5.45
#